data_AF-A0A350IGV8-F1
#
_entry.id   AF-A0A350IGV8-F1
#
_cell.length_a   1.000
_cell.length_b   1.000
_cell.length_c   1.000
_cell.angle_alpha   90.00
_cell.angle_beta   90.00
_cell.angle_gamma   90.00
#
_symmetry.space_group_name_H-M   'P 1'
#
loop_
_entity.id
_entity.type
_entity.pdbx_description
1 polymer ?
#
loop_
_entity_poly.entity_id
_entity_poly.type
_entity_poly.pdbx_seq_one_letter_code
_entity_poly.pdbx_strand_id
1 'polypeptide(L)'
;AFLVTKGNSGTVTPGPTPTPGEVISIVVDDFPEAYPKEEAKFTVSGQEVYLLNVANFGSGIQMKKGGSYIANAKAFSKKILSVKLTAQEGKKTNLDMTLFAGSSAKPESNEITASKTETTATFDLSSGDYKFFTLKNASLGAAYFSKIEITLAK
;
A
#
# COMPACT_ATOMS: atom_id res chain seq x y z
N ALA A 1 -26.71 -34.94 -31.11
CA ALA A 1 -25.62 -34.99 -30.11
C ALA A 1 -25.80 -33.81 -29.18
N PHE A 2 -26.30 -34.04 -27.96
CA PHE A 2 -26.42 -33.02 -26.93
C PHE A 2 -25.24 -33.17 -25.98
N LEU A 3 -24.38 -32.16 -25.91
CA LEU A 3 -23.36 -32.06 -24.89
C LEU A 3 -23.68 -30.90 -23.96
N VAL A 4 -23.82 -31.30 -22.71
CA VAL A 4 -24.22 -30.61 -21.50
C VAL A 4 -23.27 -29.47 -21.13
N THR A 5 -23.84 -28.36 -20.66
CA THR A 5 -23.16 -27.25 -19.97
C THR A 5 -22.40 -27.74 -18.75
N LYS A 6 -21.13 -27.33 -18.58
CA LYS A 6 -20.42 -27.42 -17.30
C LYS A 6 -19.98 -26.02 -16.87
N GLY A 7 -20.62 -25.51 -15.82
CA GLY A 7 -20.19 -24.30 -15.13
C GLY A 7 -18.80 -24.52 -14.55
N ASN A 8 -17.87 -23.64 -14.90
CA ASN A 8 -16.57 -23.61 -14.25
C ASN A 8 -16.73 -22.84 -12.94
N SER A 9 -17.16 -23.56 -11.91
CA SER A 9 -17.00 -23.15 -10.52
C SER A 9 -15.52 -23.23 -10.18
N GLY A 10 -14.75 -22.24 -10.66
CA GLY A 10 -13.36 -22.05 -10.29
C GLY A 10 -13.33 -21.63 -8.83
N THR A 11 -12.90 -22.53 -7.95
CA THR A 11 -12.53 -22.19 -6.59
C THR A 11 -11.44 -21.13 -6.67
N VAL A 12 -11.76 -19.89 -6.29
CA VAL A 12 -10.76 -18.88 -5.96
C VAL A 12 -10.02 -19.38 -4.73
N THR A 13 -8.89 -20.04 -4.93
CA THR A 13 -7.98 -20.38 -3.83
C THR A 13 -7.48 -19.05 -3.26
N PRO A 14 -7.78 -18.70 -2.00
CA PRO A 14 -7.12 -17.58 -1.36
C PRO A 14 -5.62 -17.84 -1.40
N GLY A 15 -4.83 -16.86 -1.85
CA GLY A 15 -3.38 -16.92 -1.75
C GLY A 15 -2.95 -17.21 -0.30
N PRO A 16 -1.75 -17.76 -0.09
CA PRO A 16 -1.29 -18.16 1.25
C PRO A 16 -1.47 -17.01 2.25
N THR A 17 -2.13 -17.31 3.38
CA THR A 17 -2.29 -16.38 4.49
C THR A 17 -0.92 -16.02 5.06
N PRO A 18 -0.63 -14.72 5.27
CA PRO A 18 0.63 -14.29 5.82
C PRO A 18 1.02 -14.93 7.17
N THR A 19 2.23 -15.48 7.25
CA THR A 19 2.86 -16.10 8.41
C THR A 19 3.42 -15.06 9.41
N PRO A 20 3.71 -15.46 10.66
CA PRO A 20 4.34 -14.61 11.67
C PRO A 20 5.67 -13.94 11.25
N GLY A 21 5.77 -12.60 11.28
CA GLY A 21 7.00 -11.88 10.84
C GLY A 21 7.09 -11.70 9.33
N GLU A 22 5.95 -11.82 8.65
CA GLU A 22 5.85 -11.65 7.20
C GLU A 22 5.96 -10.19 6.78
N VAL A 23 6.74 -10.00 5.72
CA VAL A 23 6.88 -8.72 5.02
C VAL A 23 6.04 -8.81 3.76
N ILE A 24 4.91 -8.10 3.74
CA ILE A 24 4.15 -7.86 2.52
C ILE A 24 4.88 -6.78 1.74
N SER A 25 5.38 -7.13 0.55
CA SER A 25 5.97 -6.17 -0.37
C SER A 25 4.92 -5.75 -1.39
N ILE A 26 4.45 -4.51 -1.29
CA ILE A 26 3.67 -3.87 -2.34
C ILE A 26 4.67 -3.36 -3.37
N VAL A 27 4.74 -4.07 -4.50
CA VAL A 27 5.57 -3.74 -5.66
C VAL A 27 4.72 -3.11 -6.76
N VAL A 28 5.38 -2.67 -7.82
CA VAL A 28 4.83 -1.82 -8.88
C VAL A 28 3.80 -2.52 -9.76
N ASP A 29 3.82 -3.85 -9.77
CA ASP A 29 2.89 -4.69 -10.51
C ASP A 29 1.47 -4.43 -9.97
N ASP A 30 0.50 -4.32 -10.88
CA ASP A 30 -0.93 -4.05 -10.61
C ASP A 30 -1.30 -2.60 -10.17
N PHE A 31 -0.35 -1.66 -10.14
CA PHE A 31 -0.71 -0.23 -10.03
C PHE A 31 -1.32 0.29 -11.34
N PRO A 32 -2.29 1.22 -11.29
CA PRO A 32 -2.87 1.79 -12.50
C PRO A 32 -1.83 2.59 -13.29
N GLU A 33 -1.86 2.50 -14.62
CA GLU A 33 -0.94 3.23 -15.52
C GLU A 33 -1.27 4.72 -15.66
N ALA A 34 -2.38 5.16 -15.07
CA ALA A 34 -2.79 6.55 -15.01
C ALA A 34 -3.41 6.86 -13.65
N TYR A 35 -3.34 8.12 -13.23
CA TYR A 35 -3.92 8.54 -11.96
C TYR A 35 -5.44 8.32 -11.94
N PRO A 36 -5.96 7.59 -10.94
CA PRO A 36 -7.38 7.61 -10.64
C PRO A 36 -7.81 9.05 -10.34
N LYS A 37 -8.83 9.54 -11.05
CA LYS A 37 -9.42 10.88 -10.83
C LYS A 37 -10.23 10.95 -9.55
N GLU A 38 -10.75 9.81 -9.11
CA GLU A 38 -11.50 9.60 -7.88
C GLU A 38 -10.86 8.46 -7.10
N GLU A 39 -11.22 8.30 -5.82
CA GLU A 39 -10.80 7.14 -5.04
C GLU A 39 -11.28 5.87 -5.75
N ALA A 40 -10.36 4.94 -5.99
CA ALA A 40 -10.68 3.64 -6.55
C ALA A 40 -9.97 2.54 -5.77
N LYS A 41 -10.60 1.37 -5.75
CA LYS A 41 -10.06 0.18 -5.09
C LYS A 41 -9.31 -0.67 -6.12
N PHE A 42 -8.11 -1.09 -5.76
CA PHE A 42 -7.25 -1.95 -6.57
C PHE A 42 -6.79 -3.15 -5.75
N THR A 43 -6.49 -4.25 -6.44
CA THR A 43 -5.76 -5.38 -5.84
C THR A 43 -4.32 -5.28 -6.28
N VAL A 44 -3.43 -4.95 -5.35
CA VAL A 44 -2.00 -4.78 -5.61
C VAL A 44 -1.24 -5.79 -4.78
N SER A 45 -0.44 -6.64 -5.42
CA SER A 45 0.32 -7.70 -4.72
C SER A 45 -0.59 -8.55 -3.81
N GLY A 46 -1.82 -8.84 -4.27
CA GLY A 46 -2.84 -9.59 -3.52
C GLY A 46 -3.55 -8.83 -2.40
N GLN A 47 -3.24 -7.55 -2.16
CA GLN A 47 -3.86 -6.71 -1.14
C GLN A 47 -4.87 -5.75 -1.76
N GLU A 48 -6.06 -5.65 -1.17
CA GLU A 48 -7.01 -4.61 -1.56
C GLU A 48 -6.60 -3.27 -0.95
N VAL A 49 -6.38 -2.27 -1.81
CA VAL A 49 -5.98 -0.92 -1.44
C VAL A 49 -6.89 0.12 -2.09
N TYR A 50 -7.17 1.20 -1.36
CA TYR A 50 -7.71 2.43 -1.92
C TYR A 50 -6.56 3.30 -2.42
N LEU A 51 -6.68 3.76 -3.66
CA LEU A 51 -5.73 4.66 -4.30
C LEU A 51 -6.46 5.93 -4.74
N LEU A 52 -5.83 7.09 -4.50
CA LEU A 52 -6.21 8.36 -5.12
C LEU A 52 -4.96 9.04 -5.62
N ASN A 53 -4.95 9.44 -6.91
CA ASN A 53 -3.81 10.12 -7.53
C ASN A 53 -2.47 9.35 -7.33
N VAL A 54 -2.52 8.02 -7.38
CA VAL A 54 -1.36 7.13 -7.36
C VAL A 54 -1.37 6.28 -8.62
N ALA A 55 -0.22 6.15 -9.30
CA ALA A 55 -0.09 5.43 -10.56
C ALA A 55 1.34 4.90 -10.74
N ASN A 56 1.51 4.01 -11.72
CA ASN A 56 2.82 3.56 -12.20
C ASN A 56 2.97 3.89 -13.69
N PHE A 57 3.75 4.93 -14.01
CA PHE A 57 4.04 5.33 -15.40
C PHE A 57 5.29 4.62 -15.98
N GLY A 58 5.60 3.42 -15.48
CA GLY A 58 6.81 2.67 -15.87
C GLY A 58 8.07 3.04 -15.08
N SER A 59 7.93 3.77 -13.97
CA SER A 59 9.07 4.20 -13.15
C SER A 59 8.78 4.12 -11.64
N GLY A 60 8.04 3.10 -11.22
CA GLY A 60 7.71 2.91 -9.82
C GLY A 60 6.34 3.45 -9.42
N ILE A 61 6.05 3.35 -8.13
CA ILE A 61 4.84 3.90 -7.51
C ILE A 61 4.99 5.41 -7.44
N GLN A 62 4.23 6.14 -8.25
CA GLN A 62 4.19 7.59 -8.26
C GLN A 62 2.97 8.10 -7.51
N MET A 63 3.20 8.87 -6.45
CA MET A 63 2.18 9.57 -5.68
C MET A 63 2.20 11.05 -6.06
N LYS A 64 1.11 11.54 -6.67
CA LYS A 64 0.97 12.94 -7.08
C LYS A 64 1.13 13.88 -5.89
N LYS A 65 1.66 15.08 -6.13
CA LYS A 65 1.67 16.17 -5.12
C LYS A 65 0.26 16.54 -4.67
N GLY A 66 0.13 17.01 -3.43
CA GLY A 66 -1.07 17.68 -2.93
C GLY A 66 -2.29 16.77 -2.80
N GLY A 67 -2.18 15.69 -2.02
CA GLY A 67 -3.33 14.92 -1.56
C GLY A 67 -3.53 13.54 -2.21
N SER A 68 -2.47 12.94 -2.77
CA SER A 68 -2.53 11.52 -3.11
C SER A 68 -2.43 10.64 -1.86
N TYR A 69 -3.02 9.44 -1.92
CA TYR A 69 -2.87 8.47 -0.84
C TYR A 69 -2.99 7.01 -1.30
N ILE A 70 -2.47 6.15 -0.44
CA ILE A 70 -2.62 4.69 -0.46
C ILE A 70 -3.13 4.28 0.91
N ALA A 71 -4.23 3.52 0.96
CA ALA A 71 -4.75 2.95 2.21
C ALA A 71 -5.13 1.49 1.99
N ASN A 72 -4.85 0.60 2.94
CA ASN A 72 -5.39 -0.76 2.84
C ASN A 72 -6.91 -0.74 3.06
N ALA A 73 -7.64 -1.38 2.15
CA ALA A 73 -9.10 -1.41 2.16
C ALA A 73 -9.66 -2.46 3.12
N LYS A 74 -8.88 -3.50 3.44
CA LYS A 74 -9.20 -4.55 4.41
C LYS A 74 -8.16 -4.61 5.50
N ALA A 75 -8.59 -4.99 6.70
CA ALA A 75 -7.70 -5.20 7.83
C ALA A 75 -6.67 -6.28 7.47
N PHE A 76 -5.41 -6.05 7.82
CA PHE A 76 -4.44 -7.15 7.82
C PHE A 76 -4.85 -8.20 8.86
N SER A 77 -4.51 -9.46 8.58
CA SER A 77 -4.81 -10.59 9.49
C SER A 77 -4.14 -10.43 10.86
N LYS A 78 -3.04 -9.68 10.92
CA LYS A 78 -2.25 -9.40 12.12
C LYS A 78 -1.96 -7.91 12.24
N LYS A 79 -1.51 -7.49 13.43
CA LYS A 79 -1.12 -6.10 13.65
C LYS A 79 0.09 -5.72 12.80
N ILE A 80 0.12 -4.47 12.34
CA ILE A 80 1.23 -3.89 11.60
C ILE A 80 2.31 -3.50 12.60
N LEU A 81 3.55 -3.94 12.37
CA LEU A 81 4.72 -3.55 13.15
C LEU A 81 5.44 -2.36 12.52
N SER A 82 5.57 -2.35 11.19
CA SER A 82 6.21 -1.24 10.49
C SER A 82 5.72 -1.12 9.05
N VAL A 83 5.84 0.09 8.53
CA VAL A 83 5.71 0.37 7.10
C VAL A 83 6.98 1.07 6.65
N LYS A 84 7.65 0.55 5.63
CA LYS A 84 8.89 1.11 5.09
C LYS A 84 8.71 1.45 3.62
N LEU A 85 9.07 2.68 3.27
CA LEU A 85 9.10 3.20 1.91
C LEU A 85 10.54 3.19 1.40
N THR A 86 10.74 2.76 0.16
CA THR A 86 12.03 2.84 -0.53
C THR A 86 11.89 3.74 -1.74
N ALA A 87 12.70 4.79 -1.81
CA ALA A 87 12.72 5.72 -2.93
C ALA A 87 13.03 5.01 -4.25
N GLN A 88 12.46 5.52 -5.34
CA GLN A 88 12.82 5.09 -6.69
C GLN A 88 14.22 5.61 -7.06
N GLU A 89 15.11 4.71 -7.47
CA GLU A 89 16.45 5.09 -7.94
C GLU A 89 16.38 6.02 -9.18
N GLY A 90 17.29 6.99 -9.25
CA GLY A 90 17.34 7.97 -10.34
C GLY A 90 16.21 9.01 -10.33
N LYS A 91 15.33 9.01 -9.31
CA LYS A 91 14.30 10.03 -9.10
C LYS A 91 14.56 10.78 -7.80
N LYS A 92 14.47 12.10 -7.84
CA LYS A 92 14.41 12.91 -6.61
C LYS A 92 13.03 12.69 -5.98
N THR A 93 13.00 11.97 -4.87
CA THR A 93 11.75 11.61 -4.18
C THR A 93 11.54 12.43 -2.94
N ASN A 94 10.30 12.88 -2.74
CA ASN A 94 9.86 13.38 -1.45
C ASN A 94 9.59 12.20 -0.50
N LEU A 95 10.34 12.11 0.59
CA LEU A 95 10.11 11.16 1.69
C LEU A 95 9.31 11.78 2.86
N ASP A 96 8.95 13.06 2.77
CA ASP A 96 8.06 13.71 3.74
C ASP A 96 6.62 13.28 3.49
N MET A 97 6.33 12.06 3.95
CA MET A 97 5.05 11.39 3.85
C MET A 97 4.41 11.31 5.23
N THR A 98 3.09 11.41 5.27
CA THR A 98 2.32 11.25 6.51
C THR A 98 1.66 9.88 6.52
N LEU A 99 1.85 9.11 7.60
CA LEU A 99 1.16 7.84 7.78
C LEU A 99 0.20 7.93 8.97
N PHE A 100 -1.06 7.61 8.75
CA PHE A 100 -2.05 7.43 9.81
C PHE A 100 -2.27 5.95 10.05
N ALA A 101 -2.42 5.54 11.31
CA ALA A 101 -2.63 4.14 11.68
C ALA A 101 -3.90 3.95 12.53
N GLY A 102 -4.62 2.86 12.32
CA GLY A 102 -5.89 2.64 13.00
C GLY A 102 -6.39 1.21 13.02
N SER A 103 -7.52 1.03 13.72
CA SER A 103 -8.28 -0.22 13.81
C SER A 103 -9.44 -0.30 12.81
N SER A 104 -9.72 0.78 12.08
CA SER A 104 -10.73 0.87 11.03
C SER A 104 -10.11 1.29 9.70
N ALA A 105 -10.82 1.00 8.60
CA ALA A 105 -10.37 1.33 7.25
C ALA A 105 -10.18 2.85 7.06
N LYS A 106 -9.14 3.21 6.30
CA LYS A 106 -8.78 4.59 5.97
C LYS A 106 -8.65 5.50 7.21
N PRO A 107 -7.73 5.19 8.14
CA PRO A 107 -7.50 6.05 9.29
C PRO A 107 -7.05 7.45 8.84
N GLU A 108 -7.56 8.50 9.48
CA GLU A 108 -7.17 9.89 9.24
C GLU A 108 -6.65 10.60 10.50
N SER A 109 -6.51 9.84 11.59
CA SER A 109 -5.98 10.27 12.88
C SER A 109 -4.89 9.29 13.34
N ASN A 110 -4.15 9.62 14.39
CA ASN A 110 -2.96 8.90 14.86
C ASN A 110 -1.84 8.87 13.81
N GLU A 111 -1.26 10.05 13.60
CA GLU A 111 -0.08 10.21 12.76
C GLU A 111 1.12 9.48 13.37
N ILE A 112 1.83 8.74 12.52
CA ILE A 112 3.07 8.05 12.84
C ILE A 112 4.22 8.82 12.19
N THR A 113 5.19 9.24 13.01
CA THR A 113 6.40 9.90 12.53
C THR A 113 7.35 8.89 11.89
N ALA A 114 7.87 9.21 10.71
CA ALA A 114 8.88 8.39 10.06
C ALA A 114 10.29 8.68 10.61
N SER A 115 11.09 7.62 10.76
CA SER A 115 12.55 7.71 10.72
C SER A 115 13.02 7.66 9.27
N LYS A 116 13.89 8.59 8.86
CA LYS A 116 14.27 8.80 7.46
C LYS A 116 15.78 8.68 7.24
N THR A 117 16.14 8.13 6.10
CA THR A 117 17.48 8.24 5.49
C THR A 117 17.35 8.99 4.16
N GLU A 118 18.43 9.05 3.37
CA GLU A 118 18.39 9.62 2.02
C GLU A 118 17.46 8.86 1.06
N THR A 119 17.30 7.55 1.26
CA THR A 119 16.60 6.66 0.31
C THR A 119 15.42 5.91 0.92
N THR A 120 15.19 6.01 2.23
CA THR A 120 14.11 5.28 2.90
C THR A 120 13.39 6.12 3.96
N ALA A 121 12.12 5.81 4.18
CA ALA A 121 11.33 6.30 5.31
C ALA A 121 10.66 5.09 5.99
N THR A 122 10.83 4.96 7.31
CA THR A 122 10.28 3.84 8.09
C THR A 122 9.39 4.38 9.19
N PHE A 123 8.14 3.92 9.20
CA PHE A 123 7.15 4.18 10.23
C PHE A 123 7.13 2.99 11.20
N ASP A 124 7.39 3.25 12.48
CA ASP A 124 7.29 2.25 13.54
C ASP A 124 5.87 2.28 14.14
N LEU A 125 5.14 1.18 13.98
CA LEU A 125 3.77 1.00 14.43
C LEU A 125 3.70 0.00 15.60
N SER A 126 4.83 -0.49 16.09
CA SER A 126 4.94 -1.63 17.01
C SER A 126 4.25 -1.41 18.36
N SER A 127 4.12 -0.14 18.78
CA SER A 127 3.50 0.27 20.04
C SER A 127 1.97 0.17 20.04
N GLY A 128 1.33 0.10 18.87
CA GLY A 128 -0.12 -0.02 18.75
C GLY A 128 -0.60 -1.39 18.28
N ASP A 129 -1.92 -1.56 18.27
CA ASP A 129 -2.61 -2.71 17.68
C ASP A 129 -3.32 -2.30 16.38
N TYR A 130 -2.54 -1.76 15.44
CA TYR A 130 -3.04 -1.23 14.18
C TYR A 130 -3.18 -2.33 13.14
N LYS A 131 -4.31 -2.36 12.43
CA LYS A 131 -4.55 -3.28 11.29
C LYS A 131 -4.80 -2.54 9.98
N PHE A 132 -4.83 -1.21 10.05
CA PHE A 132 -5.01 -0.32 8.92
C PHE A 132 -4.00 0.82 8.96
N PHE A 133 -3.63 1.29 7.77
CA PHE A 133 -2.85 2.49 7.56
C PHE A 133 -3.41 3.33 6.41
N THR A 134 -3.07 4.61 6.40
CA THR A 134 -3.23 5.50 5.24
C THR A 134 -1.95 6.31 5.08
N LEU A 135 -1.28 6.12 3.95
CA LEU A 135 -0.08 6.87 3.56
C LEU A 135 -0.50 8.03 2.66
N LYS A 136 -0.26 9.27 3.07
CA LYS A 136 -0.62 10.48 2.31
C LYS A 136 0.63 11.24 1.85
N ASN A 137 0.60 11.75 0.62
CA ASN A 137 1.52 12.78 0.16
C ASN A 137 0.86 14.16 0.27
N ALA A 138 1.11 14.86 1.37
CA ALA A 138 0.65 16.23 1.58
C ALA A 138 1.60 17.29 0.96
N SER A 139 2.77 16.87 0.47
CA SER A 139 3.78 17.76 -0.06
C SER A 139 3.39 18.37 -1.42
N LEU A 140 4.04 19.48 -1.74
CA LEU A 140 4.00 20.12 -3.05
C LEU A 140 4.85 19.38 -4.10
N GLY A 141 5.67 18.39 -3.68
CA GLY A 141 6.41 17.50 -4.56
C GLY A 141 5.70 16.17 -4.79
N ALA A 142 5.90 15.57 -5.96
CA ALA A 142 5.52 14.17 -6.18
C ALA A 142 6.50 13.25 -5.42
N ALA A 143 6.01 12.09 -4.97
CA ALA A 143 6.83 11.06 -4.37
C ALA A 143 6.90 9.84 -5.31
N TYR A 144 8.08 9.22 -5.39
CA TYR A 144 8.34 8.06 -6.24
C TYR A 144 8.97 6.95 -5.40
N PHE A 145 8.32 5.81 -5.35
CA PHE A 145 8.78 4.65 -4.58
C PHE A 145 9.00 3.45 -5.48
N SER A 146 10.09 2.75 -5.28
CA SER A 146 10.31 1.44 -5.90
C SER A 146 9.48 0.36 -5.20
N LYS A 147 9.29 0.51 -3.89
CA LYS A 147 8.66 -0.52 -3.05
C LYS A 147 8.10 0.06 -1.74
N ILE A 148 6.99 -0.52 -1.28
CA ILE A 148 6.43 -0.32 0.07
C ILE A 148 6.44 -1.68 0.79
N GLU A 149 7.08 -1.74 1.95
CA GLU A 149 7.19 -2.94 2.79
C GLU A 149 6.32 -2.79 4.02
N ILE A 150 5.46 -3.76 4.29
CA ILE A 150 4.60 -3.80 5.47
C ILE A 150 4.98 -5.02 6.28
N THR A 151 5.52 -4.81 7.47
CA THR A 151 5.88 -5.91 8.38
C THR A 151 4.72 -6.18 9.31
N LEU A 152 4.22 -7.41 9.32
CA LEU A 152 3.16 -7.84 10.23
C LEU A 152 3.73 -8.57 11.45
N ALA A 153 2.99 -8.53 12.55
CA ALA A 153 3.36 -9.24 13.76
C ALA A 153 3.44 -10.75 13.55
N LYS A 154 4.09 -11.39 14.53
CA LYS A 154 4.12 -12.83 14.61
C LYS A 154 2.73 -13.40 14.92
#